data_AF-A0A679JIA6-F1
#
_entry.id   AF-A0A679JIA6-F1
#
_cell.length_a   1.000
_cell.length_b   1.000
_cell.length_c   1.000
_cell.angle_alpha   90.00
_cell.angle_beta   90.00
_cell.angle_gamma   90.00
#
_symmetry.space_group_name_H-M   'P 1'
#
loop_
_entity.id
_entity.type
_entity.pdbx_description
1 polymer ?
#
loop_
_entity_poly.entity_id
_entity_poly.type
_entity_poly.pdbx_seq_one_letter_code
_entity_poly.pdbx_strand_id
1 'polypeptide(L)'
;MPRSPATALVGLGLALVSLAASAFFFWVWYGRYLSRDFNELGRFYDAECQCVYTTAGMVWVMPAVGFLLMGIVLLALGVRRARARKALAAQACSSRPG
;
A
#
# COMPACT_ATOMS: atom_id res chain seq x y z
N MET A 1 16.50 -23.81 6.23
CA MET A 1 16.85 -23.20 4.93
C MET A 1 17.23 -21.74 5.14
N PRO A 2 18.50 -21.34 4.97
CA PRO A 2 18.90 -19.94 5.04
C PRO A 2 18.24 -19.19 3.88
N ARG A 3 17.27 -18.32 4.17
CA ARG A 3 16.62 -17.50 3.14
C ARG A 3 17.57 -16.36 2.76
N SER A 4 17.99 -16.36 1.50
CA SER A 4 18.94 -15.40 0.93
C SER A 4 18.52 -13.95 1.18
N PRO A 5 19.49 -13.02 1.36
CA PRO A 5 19.21 -11.59 1.50
C PRO A 5 18.40 -11.04 0.31
N ALA A 6 18.55 -11.65 -0.87
CA ALA A 6 17.75 -11.38 -2.06
C ALA A 6 16.23 -11.47 -1.80
N THR A 7 15.76 -12.45 -1.02
CA THR A 7 14.31 -12.60 -0.75
C THR A 7 13.77 -11.49 0.14
N ALA A 8 14.60 -10.91 1.02
CA ALA A 8 14.22 -9.79 1.87
C ALA A 8 14.17 -8.47 1.07
N LEU A 9 15.12 -8.27 0.15
CA LEU A 9 15.14 -7.12 -0.76
C LEU A 9 13.94 -7.16 -1.73
N VAL A 10 13.61 -8.34 -2.27
CA VAL A 10 12.42 -8.52 -3.10
C VAL A 10 11.14 -8.20 -2.32
N GLY A 11 11.03 -8.67 -1.07
CA GLY A 11 9.87 -8.37 -0.23
C GLY A 11 9.70 -6.87 0.07
N LEU A 12 10.81 -6.17 0.34
CA LEU A 12 10.82 -4.72 0.52
C LEU A 12 10.44 -3.99 -0.76
N GLY A 13 11.04 -4.38 -1.90
CA GLY A 13 10.76 -3.80 -3.20
C GLY A 13 9.30 -3.94 -3.59
N LEU A 14 8.72 -5.13 -3.39
CA LEU A 14 7.30 -5.38 -3.66
C LEU A 14 6.39 -4.54 -2.76
N ALA A 15 6.77 -4.32 -1.50
CA ALA A 15 6.02 -3.47 -0.59
C ALA A 15 6.06 -1.99 -1.05
N LEU A 16 7.23 -1.49 -1.43
CA LEU A 16 7.38 -0.12 -1.94
C LEU A 16 6.59 0.11 -3.24
N VAL A 17 6.67 -0.83 -4.18
CA VAL A 17 5.90 -0.77 -5.44
C VAL A 17 4.40 -0.79 -5.15
N SER A 18 3.94 -1.62 -4.21
CA SER A 18 2.53 -1.67 -3.83
C SER A 18 2.07 -0.35 -3.20
N LEU A 19 2.88 0.24 -2.31
CA LEU A 19 2.54 1.54 -1.71
C LEU A 19 2.55 2.68 -2.73
N ALA A 20 3.50 2.69 -3.66
CA ALA A 20 3.55 3.67 -4.75
C ALA A 20 2.32 3.54 -5.67
N ALA A 21 1.95 2.31 -6.03
CA ALA A 21 0.74 2.05 -6.81
C ALA A 21 -0.51 2.53 -6.06
N SER A 22 -0.62 2.23 -4.76
CA SER A 22 -1.72 2.72 -3.93
C SER A 22 -1.82 4.24 -3.93
N ALA A 23 -0.70 4.94 -3.73
CA ALA A 23 -0.65 6.40 -3.76
C ALA A 23 -1.09 6.96 -5.12
N PHE A 24 -0.66 6.34 -6.23
CA PHE A 24 -1.09 6.71 -7.57
C PHE A 24 -2.61 6.57 -7.76
N PHE A 25 -3.19 5.43 -7.36
CA PHE A 25 -4.63 5.21 -7.47
C PHE A 25 -5.43 6.18 -6.59
N PHE A 26 -4.95 6.48 -5.38
CA PHE A 26 -5.54 7.50 -4.51
C PHE A 26 -5.47 8.90 -5.13
N TRP A 27 -4.36 9.27 -5.77
CA TRP A 27 -4.21 10.56 -6.44
C TRP A 27 -5.18 10.71 -7.62
N VAL A 28 -5.30 9.68 -8.46
CA VAL A 28 -6.28 9.67 -9.56
C VAL A 28 -7.70 9.75 -9.02
N TRP A 29 -8.02 8.98 -7.98
CA TRP A 29 -9.34 9.02 -7.34
C TRP A 29 -9.65 10.41 -6.74
N TYR A 30 -8.67 11.02 -6.08
CA TYR A 30 -8.77 12.36 -5.51
C TYR A 30 -9.12 13.39 -6.59
N GLY A 31 -8.32 13.48 -7.66
CA GLY A 31 -8.52 14.48 -8.71
C GLY A 31 -9.77 14.26 -9.56
N ARG A 32 -10.29 13.03 -9.62
CA ARG A 32 -11.46 12.69 -10.44
C ARG A 32 -12.78 12.68 -9.67
N TYR A 33 -12.74 12.46 -8.37
CA TYR A 33 -13.93 12.27 -7.55
C TYR A 33 -13.89 13.11 -6.27
N LEU A 34 -12.87 12.98 -5.42
CA LEU A 34 -12.90 13.68 -4.13
C LEU A 34 -12.82 15.20 -4.25
N SER A 35 -12.13 15.72 -5.27
CA SER A 35 -12.00 17.16 -5.50
C SER A 35 -13.20 17.78 -6.22
N ARG A 36 -14.20 16.97 -6.61
CA ARG A 36 -15.38 17.41 -7.34
C ARG A 36 -16.59 17.46 -6.42
N ASP A 37 -17.36 18.53 -6.53
CA ASP A 37 -18.53 18.76 -5.69
C ASP A 37 -19.75 18.05 -6.30
N PHE A 38 -20.04 16.85 -5.84
CA PHE A 38 -21.19 16.09 -6.31
C PHE A 38 -22.46 16.61 -5.64
N ASN A 39 -23.52 16.80 -6.42
CA ASN A 39 -24.82 17.19 -5.88
C ASN A 39 -25.50 16.04 -5.11
N GLU A 40 -26.70 16.30 -4.56
CA GLU A 40 -27.50 15.32 -3.81
C GLU A 40 -27.82 14.05 -4.60
N LEU A 41 -27.82 14.12 -5.93
CA LEU A 41 -28.03 12.99 -6.84
C LEU A 41 -26.72 12.26 -7.21
N GLY A 42 -25.59 12.65 -6.62
CA GLY A 42 -24.26 12.10 -6.90
C GLY A 42 -23.73 12.46 -8.29
N ARG A 43 -24.19 13.57 -8.88
CA ARG A 43 -23.79 14.02 -10.23
C ARG A 43 -22.91 15.26 -10.13
N PHE A 44 -21.84 15.26 -10.91
CA PHE A 44 -21.02 16.45 -11.15
C PHE A 44 -21.13 16.81 -12.62
N TYR A 45 -21.51 18.06 -12.89
CA TYR A 45 -21.53 18.60 -14.24
C TYR A 45 -20.24 19.38 -14.49
N ASP A 46 -19.50 18.95 -15.51
CA ASP A 46 -18.30 19.61 -15.98
C ASP A 46 -18.67 20.52 -17.15
N ALA A 47 -18.66 21.83 -16.92
CA ALA A 47 -19.05 22.84 -17.91
C ALA A 47 -18.04 22.97 -19.06
N GLU A 48 -16.75 22.65 -18.83
CA GLU A 48 -15.73 22.70 -19.88
C GLU A 48 -15.89 21.52 -20.84
N CYS A 49 -16.08 20.32 -20.28
CA CYS A 49 -16.23 19.11 -21.08
C CYS A 49 -17.68 18.85 -21.53
N GLN A 50 -18.64 19.67 -21.06
CA GLN A 50 -20.08 19.43 -21.24
C GLN A 50 -20.52 18.01 -20.84
N CYS A 51 -19.85 17.42 -19.84
CA CYS A 51 -20.02 16.03 -19.44
C CYS A 51 -20.63 15.92 -18.04
N VAL A 52 -21.52 14.94 -17.85
CA VAL A 52 -22.06 14.60 -16.54
C VAL A 52 -21.36 13.34 -16.02
N TYR A 53 -20.67 13.46 -14.90
CA TYR A 53 -20.06 12.32 -14.22
C TYR A 53 -21.08 11.70 -13.25
N THR A 54 -21.44 10.43 -13.49
CA THR A 54 -22.48 9.69 -12.73
C THR A 54 -21.95 8.43 -12.04
N THR A 55 -20.75 7.97 -12.38
CA THR A 55 -20.20 6.73 -11.83
C THR A 55 -19.33 7.02 -10.60
N ALA A 56 -19.67 6.37 -9.48
CA ALA A 56 -18.93 6.49 -8.23
C ALA A 56 -17.48 6.03 -8.41
N GLY A 57 -16.52 6.74 -7.82
CA GLY A 57 -15.07 6.48 -7.91
C GLY A 57 -14.58 5.14 -7.33
N MET A 58 -15.48 4.17 -7.10
CA MET A 58 -15.18 2.84 -6.57
C MET A 58 -14.09 2.11 -7.36
N VAL A 59 -14.06 2.26 -8.69
CA VAL A 59 -13.09 1.61 -9.58
C VAL A 59 -11.64 2.01 -9.27
N TRP A 60 -11.43 3.21 -8.70
CA TRP A 60 -10.09 3.72 -8.39
C TRP A 60 -9.74 3.57 -6.90
N VAL A 61 -10.69 3.73 -6.00
CA VAL A 61 -10.44 3.57 -4.55
C VAL A 61 -10.25 2.10 -4.15
N MET A 62 -10.94 1.15 -4.79
CA MET A 62 -10.77 -0.28 -4.50
C MET A 62 -9.35 -0.79 -4.74
N PRO A 63 -8.74 -0.59 -5.92
CA PRO A 63 -7.35 -0.96 -6.12
C PRO A 63 -6.41 -0.16 -5.21
N ALA A 64 -6.70 1.13 -4.95
CA ALA A 64 -5.89 1.93 -4.02
C ALA A 64 -5.81 1.29 -2.62
N VAL A 65 -6.95 0.89 -2.06
CA VAL A 65 -7.04 0.23 -0.76
C VAL A 65 -6.40 -1.16 -0.81
N GLY A 66 -6.63 -1.94 -1.88
CA GLY A 66 -6.03 -3.27 -2.06
C GLY A 66 -4.50 -3.22 -2.03
N PHE A 67 -3.90 -2.31 -2.80
CA PHE A 67 -2.45 -2.12 -2.82
C PHE A 67 -1.91 -1.59 -1.49
N LEU A 68 -2.65 -0.73 -0.80
CA LEU A 68 -2.27 -0.22 0.53
C LEU A 68 -2.18 -1.37 1.53
N LEU A 69 -3.23 -2.18 1.63
CA LEU A 69 -3.29 -3.32 2.54
C LEU A 69 -2.17 -4.32 2.24
N MET A 70 -1.93 -4.63 0.96
CA MET A 70 -0.85 -5.51 0.54
C MET A 70 0.53 -4.97 0.98
N GLY A 71 0.80 -3.68 0.73
CA GLY A 71 2.04 -3.02 1.14
C GLY A 71 2.25 -3.07 2.67
N ILE A 72 1.20 -2.78 3.44
CA ILE A 72 1.22 -2.84 4.91
C ILE A 72 1.50 -4.26 5.39
N VAL A 73 0.84 -5.28 4.83
CA VAL A 73 1.03 -6.68 5.21
C VAL A 73 2.48 -7.12 4.92
N LEU A 74 3.01 -6.79 3.75
CA LEU A 74 4.39 -7.13 3.39
C LEU A 74 5.42 -6.48 4.33
N LEU A 75 5.23 -5.19 4.66
CA LEU A 75 6.07 -4.49 5.64
C LEU A 75 5.96 -5.10 7.03
N ALA A 76 4.74 -5.38 7.50
CA ALA A 76 4.50 -5.97 8.81
C ALA A 76 5.17 -7.35 8.93
N LEU A 77 5.06 -8.19 7.90
CA LEU A 77 5.74 -9.48 7.84
C LEU A 77 7.27 -9.32 7.82
N GLY A 78 7.79 -8.35 7.07
CA GLY A 78 9.22 -8.01 7.06
C GLY A 78 9.74 -7.62 8.44
N VAL A 79 9.05 -6.71 9.13
CA VAL A 79 9.39 -6.23 10.47
C VAL A 79 9.32 -7.36 11.50
N ARG A 80 8.25 -8.17 11.49
CA ARG A 80 8.11 -9.32 12.40
C ARG A 80 9.27 -10.30 12.25
N ARG A 81 9.67 -10.60 11.00
CA ARG A 81 10.81 -11.48 10.70
C ARG A 81 12.13 -10.89 11.17
N ALA A 82 12.36 -9.59 10.95
CA ALA A 82 13.58 -8.91 11.41
C ALA A 82 13.69 -8.93 12.95
N ARG A 83 12.57 -8.70 13.66
CA ARG A 83 12.52 -8.77 15.13
C ARG A 83 12.84 -10.18 15.64
N ALA A 84 12.24 -11.22 15.06
CA ALA A 84 12.52 -12.61 15.44
C ALA A 84 14.00 -12.98 15.27
N ARG A 85 14.64 -12.53 14.18
CA ARG A 85 16.08 -12.74 13.96
C ARG A 85 16.94 -12.05 15.00
N LYS A 86 16.62 -10.80 15.36
CA LYS A 86 17.33 -10.07 16.42
C LYS A 86 17.21 -10.78 17.78
N ALA A 87 16.02 -11.30 18.12
CA ALA A 87 15.80 -12.05 19.35
C ALA A 87 16.63 -13.34 19.42
N LEU A 88 16.65 -14.13 18.33
CA LEU A 88 17.50 -15.33 18.26
C LEU A 88 19.00 -14.99 18.37
N ALA A 89 19.46 -13.94 17.69
CA ALA A 89 20.86 -13.52 17.75
C ALA A 89 21.28 -13.08 19.16
N ALA A 90 20.39 -12.37 19.88
CA ALA A 90 20.61 -11.98 21.26
C ALA A 90 20.72 -13.20 22.20
N GLN A 91 19.83 -14.19 22.03
CA GLN A 91 19.89 -15.45 22.81
C GLN A 91 21.19 -16.23 22.55
N ALA A 92 21.63 -16.33 21.29
CA ALA A 92 22.86 -17.02 20.92
C ALA A 92 24.13 -16.34 21.47
N CYS A 93 24.13 -15.01 21.60
CA CYS A 93 25.24 -14.28 22.21
C CYS A 93 25.28 -14.47 23.72
N SER A 94 24.12 -14.56 24.38
CA SER A 94 23.99 -14.81 25.81
C SER A 94 24.41 -16.22 26.23
N SER A 95 24.33 -17.20 25.32
CA SER A 95 24.63 -18.61 25.61
C SER A 95 26.08 -19.01 25.33
N ARG A 96 26.95 -18.08 24.95
CA ARG A 96 28.37 -18.37 24.67
C ARG A 96 29.15 -18.30 25.99
N PRO A 97 29.66 -19.42 26.55
CA PRO A 97 30.52 -19.37 27.72
C PRO A 97 31.82 -18.64 27.36
N GLY A 98 32.21 -17.68 28.21
CA GLY A 98 33.47 -16.96 28.13
C GLY A 98 34.65 -17.78 28.61
#